data_AF-A0A954SU12-F1
#
_entry.id   AF-A0A954SU12-F1
#
_cell.length_a   1.000
_cell.length_b   1.000
_cell.length_c   1.000
_cell.angle_alpha   90.00
_cell.angle_beta   90.00
_cell.angle_gamma   90.00
#
_symmetry.space_group_name_H-M   'P 1'
#
loop_
_entity.id
_entity.type
_entity.pdbx_description
1 polymer ?
#
loop_
_entity_poly.entity_id
_entity_poly.type
_entity_poly.pdbx_seq_one_letter_code
_entity_poly.pdbx_strand_id
1 'polypeptide(L)'
;SAFSSYSGCRQYRENIAEARRLAGADAPQVDKLRMFFNHPLFIDVHRQRVDEALQTLPAEQRGAAGLVFTAHSIPLSMAGGCEYAAQLRESCRLVSEAVGDGANGSRRWDLVFQSRSGPPQVPWLEPDVCDHLRENAATLSETGVVVVPVGFVSDHLEVLYDLDVEAANVCRDLRIPFARSATPGDHPDFVRMIVDLVDERITGRSERAAIGLLPASHDVCPENCCPLGTPMGRPPAADQPREA
;
A
#
# COMPACT_ATOMS: atom_id res chain seq x y z
N SER A 1 -2.12 4.63 -9.45
CA SER A 1 -1.69 3.93 -8.22
C SER A 1 -0.35 4.49 -7.78
N ALA A 2 -0.10 4.57 -6.47
CA ALA A 2 1.21 4.86 -5.89
C ALA A 2 2.19 3.68 -6.05
N PHE A 3 1.64 2.46 -6.17
CA PHE A 3 2.35 1.18 -6.19
C PHE A 3 2.15 0.43 -7.52
N SER A 4 3.17 -0.30 -7.95
CA SER A 4 3.18 -1.06 -9.20
C SER A 4 2.50 -2.43 -9.05
N SER A 5 1.56 -2.74 -9.94
CA SER A 5 0.94 -4.07 -10.07
C SER A 5 0.35 -4.22 -11.48
N TYR A 6 -0.09 -5.43 -11.84
CA TYR A 6 -0.79 -5.61 -13.13
C TYR A 6 -2.07 -4.76 -13.17
N SER A 7 -3.01 -5.02 -12.26
CA SER A 7 -4.32 -4.35 -12.26
C SER A 7 -4.25 -2.86 -11.92
N GLY A 8 -3.29 -2.42 -11.10
CA GLY A 8 -3.16 -1.03 -10.68
C GLY A 8 -2.30 -0.15 -11.59
N CYS A 9 -1.63 -0.74 -12.60
CA CYS A 9 -0.69 -0.01 -13.46
C CYS A 9 -0.63 -0.56 -14.90
N ARG A 10 -0.24 -1.82 -15.11
CA ARG A 10 -0.01 -2.36 -16.47
C ARG A 10 -1.29 -2.41 -17.28
N GLN A 11 -2.37 -2.93 -16.70
CA GLN A 11 -3.66 -3.06 -17.38
C GLN A 11 -4.20 -1.70 -17.84
N TYR A 12 -4.05 -0.65 -17.02
CA TYR A 12 -4.41 0.72 -17.42
C TYR A 12 -3.61 1.20 -18.64
N ARG A 13 -2.30 0.92 -18.69
CA ARG A 13 -1.48 1.26 -19.86
C ARG A 13 -1.90 0.50 -21.12
N GLU A 14 -2.19 -0.80 -20.99
CA GLU A 14 -2.67 -1.65 -22.09
C GLU A 14 -4.01 -1.13 -22.63
N ASN A 15 -4.94 -0.81 -21.73
CA ASN A 15 -6.26 -0.25 -22.09
C ASN A 15 -6.13 1.14 -22.75
N ILE A 16 -5.26 2.01 -22.24
CA ILE A 16 -4.99 3.33 -22.85
C ILE A 16 -4.36 3.16 -24.23
N ALA A 17 -3.41 2.24 -24.40
CA ALA A 17 -2.79 1.97 -25.69
C ALA A 17 -3.83 1.50 -26.72
N GLU A 18 -4.72 0.60 -26.33
CA GLU A 18 -5.82 0.14 -27.17
C GLU A 18 -6.81 1.27 -27.49
N ALA A 19 -7.19 2.08 -26.49
CA ALA A 19 -8.06 3.24 -26.72
C ALA A 19 -7.45 4.24 -27.71
N ARG A 20 -6.14 4.51 -27.62
CA ARG A 20 -5.41 5.35 -28.58
C ARG A 20 -5.41 4.74 -29.98
N ARG A 21 -5.20 3.43 -30.10
CA ARG A 21 -5.27 2.72 -31.38
C ARG A 21 -6.65 2.86 -32.03
N LEU A 22 -7.72 2.76 -31.24
CA LEU A 22 -9.10 2.90 -31.72
C LEU A 22 -9.45 4.36 -32.10
N ALA A 23 -8.89 5.35 -31.40
CA ALA A 23 -9.09 6.76 -31.70
C ALA A 23 -8.33 7.23 -32.96
N GLY A 24 -7.34 6.47 -33.44
CA GLY A 24 -6.63 6.76 -34.69
C GLY A 24 -5.66 7.94 -34.59
N ALA A 25 -5.54 8.70 -35.68
CA ALA A 25 -4.52 9.74 -35.80
C ALA A 25 -4.70 10.92 -34.82
N ASP A 26 -5.93 11.17 -34.37
CA ASP A 26 -6.28 12.26 -33.45
C ASP A 26 -6.15 11.88 -31.97
N ALA A 27 -5.65 10.67 -31.69
CA ALA A 27 -5.49 10.20 -30.31
C ALA A 27 -4.50 11.09 -29.53
N PRO A 28 -4.86 11.53 -28.31
CA PRO A 28 -3.98 12.37 -27.51
C PRO A 28 -2.68 11.61 -27.16
N GLN A 29 -1.62 12.37 -26.93
CA GLN A 29 -0.47 11.85 -26.20
C GLN A 29 -0.87 11.65 -24.74
N VAL A 30 -0.48 10.50 -24.17
CA VAL A 30 -0.79 10.16 -22.79
C VAL A 30 0.50 9.85 -22.08
N ASP A 31 0.81 10.68 -21.09
CA ASP A 31 1.95 10.51 -20.20
C ASP A 31 1.51 9.91 -18.88
N LYS A 32 2.36 9.04 -18.35
CA LYS A 32 2.14 8.39 -17.06
C LYS A 32 3.21 8.87 -16.10
N LEU A 33 2.79 9.35 -14.94
CA LEU A 33 3.69 9.64 -13.83
C LEU A 33 4.30 8.32 -13.29
N ARG A 34 5.55 8.37 -12.83
CA ARG A 34 6.18 7.23 -12.15
C ARG A 34 5.44 6.86 -10.87
N MET A 35 5.70 5.65 -10.36
CA MET A 35 5.25 5.29 -9.02
C MET A 35 5.90 6.22 -7.99
N PHE A 36 5.11 6.65 -7.00
CA PHE A 36 5.49 7.68 -6.03
C PHE A 36 5.43 7.18 -4.58
N PHE A 37 5.36 5.86 -4.37
CA PHE A 37 5.30 5.22 -3.04
C PHE A 37 6.36 5.71 -2.05
N ASN A 38 7.55 6.10 -2.52
CA ASN A 38 8.67 6.61 -1.72
C ASN A 38 8.96 8.09 -1.96
N HIS A 39 8.02 8.84 -2.53
CA HIS A 39 8.17 10.28 -2.65
C HIS A 39 8.09 10.93 -1.26
N PRO A 40 8.99 11.84 -0.87
CA PRO A 40 9.04 12.39 0.49
C PRO A 40 7.72 13.02 0.94
N LEU A 41 7.05 13.77 0.05
CA LEU A 41 5.73 14.34 0.34
C LEU A 41 4.62 13.28 0.52
N PHE A 42 4.69 12.14 -0.17
CA PHE A 42 3.71 11.06 0.03
C PHE A 42 3.86 10.44 1.43
N ILE A 43 5.11 10.17 1.83
CA ILE A 43 5.43 9.66 3.16
C ILE A 43 5.01 10.65 4.25
N ASP A 44 5.32 11.94 4.06
CA ASP A 44 5.00 12.97 5.05
C ASP A 44 3.48 13.17 5.20
N VAL A 45 2.70 13.09 4.11
CA VAL A 45 1.23 13.09 4.18
C VAL A 45 0.75 11.94 5.05
N HIS A 46 1.22 10.72 4.82
CA HIS A 46 0.82 9.58 5.66
C HIS A 46 1.26 9.74 7.11
N ARG A 47 2.47 10.26 7.39
CA ARG A 47 2.91 10.60 8.75
C ARG A 47 1.93 11.56 9.41
N GLN A 48 1.58 12.67 8.76
CA GLN A 48 0.64 13.66 9.29
C GLN A 48 -0.73 13.03 9.60
N ARG A 49 -1.27 12.21 8.69
CA ARG A 49 -2.54 11.50 8.91
C ARG A 49 -2.48 10.50 10.07
N VAL A 50 -1.34 9.83 10.27
CA VAL A 50 -1.13 8.94 11.41
C VAL A 50 -1.06 9.73 12.72
N ASP A 51 -0.32 10.84 12.74
CA ASP A 51 -0.23 11.72 13.92
C ASP A 51 -1.61 12.25 14.33
N GLU A 52 -2.43 12.67 13.35
CA GLU A 52 -3.82 13.08 13.56
C GLU A 52 -4.65 11.94 14.18
N ALA A 53 -4.56 10.73 13.64
CA ALA A 53 -5.30 9.57 14.14
C ALA A 53 -4.86 9.16 15.55
N LEU A 54 -3.56 9.19 15.85
CA LEU A 54 -3.02 8.90 17.18
C LEU A 54 -3.61 9.84 18.24
N GLN A 55 -3.90 11.10 17.91
CA GLN A 55 -4.52 12.03 18.88
C GLN A 55 -5.97 11.67 19.23
N THR A 56 -6.64 10.85 18.42
CA THR A 56 -8.02 10.40 18.67
C THR A 56 -8.09 9.20 19.62
N LEU A 57 -6.97 8.48 19.80
CA LEU A 57 -6.86 7.41 20.80
C LEU A 57 -6.85 7.98 22.23
N PRO A 58 -7.23 7.19 23.24
CA PRO A 58 -7.10 7.62 24.62
C PRO A 58 -5.62 7.86 24.98
N ALA A 59 -5.39 8.82 25.88
CA ALA A 59 -4.06 9.41 26.09
C ALA A 59 -3.01 8.38 26.50
N GLU A 60 -3.41 7.38 27.28
CA GLU A 60 -2.54 6.33 27.78
C GLU A 60 -2.08 5.33 26.70
N GLN A 61 -2.81 5.20 25.59
CA GLN A 61 -2.45 4.32 24.47
C GLN A 61 -1.71 5.02 23.34
N ARG A 62 -1.79 6.36 23.20
CA ARG A 62 -1.17 7.09 22.06
C ARG A 62 0.32 6.78 21.86
N GLY A 63 1.05 6.63 22.96
CA GLY A 63 2.46 6.27 22.93
C GLY A 63 2.69 4.82 22.47
N ALA A 64 1.87 3.88 22.94
CA ALA A 64 2.05 2.44 22.76
C ALA A 64 1.39 1.86 21.50
N ALA A 65 0.47 2.59 20.87
CA ALA A 65 -0.34 2.09 19.75
C ALA A 65 0.52 1.60 18.58
N GLY A 66 0.20 0.43 18.06
CA GLY A 66 0.82 -0.09 16.84
C GLY A 66 0.20 0.52 15.59
N LEU A 67 0.91 0.44 14.46
CA LEU A 67 0.37 0.78 13.14
C LEU A 67 0.03 -0.49 12.38
N VAL A 68 -1.20 -0.60 11.88
CA VAL A 68 -1.59 -1.67 10.96
C VAL A 68 -1.83 -1.05 9.60
N PHE A 69 -0.83 -1.15 8.73
CA PHE A 69 -0.93 -0.65 7.37
C PHE A 69 -1.72 -1.63 6.51
N THR A 70 -2.67 -1.12 5.72
CA THR A 70 -3.51 -1.94 4.84
C THR A 70 -3.47 -1.46 3.40
N ALA A 71 -3.54 -2.42 2.49
CA ALA A 71 -3.67 -2.22 1.05
C ALA A 71 -4.59 -3.28 0.45
N HIS A 72 -5.14 -3.03 -0.74
CA HIS A 72 -5.91 -4.04 -1.45
C HIS A 72 -5.04 -5.28 -1.71
N SER A 73 -5.54 -6.47 -1.37
CA SER A 73 -4.86 -7.73 -1.62
C SER A 73 -4.80 -8.01 -3.13
N ILE A 74 -3.77 -8.73 -3.59
CA ILE A 74 -3.70 -9.23 -4.97
C ILE A 74 -3.33 -10.72 -4.97
N PRO A 75 -3.68 -11.49 -6.02
CA PRO A 75 -3.25 -12.88 -6.14
C PRO A 75 -1.73 -13.01 -6.06
N LEU A 76 -1.21 -14.06 -5.42
CA LEU A 76 0.24 -14.26 -5.29
C LEU A 76 0.94 -14.38 -6.65
N SER A 77 0.27 -14.95 -7.66
CA SER A 77 0.78 -15.02 -9.03
C SER A 77 0.99 -13.64 -9.67
N MET A 78 0.20 -12.64 -9.28
CA MET A 78 0.37 -11.25 -9.70
C MET A 78 1.46 -10.56 -8.87
N ALA A 79 1.44 -10.76 -7.56
CA ALA A 79 2.46 -10.21 -6.66
C ALA A 79 3.87 -10.67 -7.08
N GLY A 80 4.04 -11.94 -7.47
CA GLY A 80 5.31 -12.48 -7.97
C GLY A 80 5.78 -11.93 -9.32
N GLY A 81 4.99 -11.08 -9.98
CA GLY A 81 5.37 -10.40 -11.23
C GLY A 81 5.67 -8.91 -11.07
N CYS A 82 5.59 -8.37 -9.86
CA CYS A 82 5.74 -6.93 -9.64
C CYS A 82 6.34 -6.60 -8.28
N GLU A 83 6.67 -5.34 -8.07
CA GLU A 83 7.28 -4.85 -6.82
C GLU A 83 6.21 -4.39 -5.80
N TYR A 84 4.93 -4.74 -5.99
CA TYR A 84 3.82 -4.23 -5.18
C TYR A 84 4.07 -4.37 -3.67
N ALA A 85 4.36 -5.59 -3.21
CA ALA A 85 4.59 -5.88 -1.79
C ALA A 85 5.88 -5.24 -1.27
N ALA A 86 6.94 -5.17 -2.07
CA ALA A 86 8.19 -4.52 -1.70
C ALA A 86 8.01 -3.00 -1.54
N GLN A 87 7.31 -2.37 -2.47
CA GLN A 87 7.01 -0.93 -2.43
C GLN A 87 6.09 -0.58 -1.26
N LEU A 88 5.07 -1.39 -0.98
CA LEU A 88 4.21 -1.22 0.19
C LEU A 88 5.01 -1.29 1.50
N ARG A 89 5.82 -2.35 1.68
CA ARG A 89 6.66 -2.51 2.87
C ARG A 89 7.61 -1.33 3.05
N GLU A 90 8.16 -0.81 1.96
CA GLU A 90 9.04 0.35 2.01
C GLU A 90 8.30 1.62 2.45
N SER A 91 7.10 1.89 1.91
CA SER A 91 6.27 3.00 2.39
C SER A 91 5.88 2.84 3.87
N CYS A 92 5.47 1.64 4.29
CA CYS A 92 5.13 1.37 5.70
C CYS A 92 6.33 1.64 6.62
N ARG A 93 7.51 1.13 6.26
CA ARG A 93 8.75 1.36 7.01
C ARG A 93 9.06 2.85 7.12
N LEU A 94 9.03 3.58 6.01
CA LEU A 94 9.31 5.01 5.96
C LEU A 94 8.32 5.84 6.79
N VAL A 95 7.02 5.54 6.69
CA VAL A 95 5.99 6.22 7.51
C VAL A 95 6.20 5.89 8.99
N SER A 96 6.44 4.63 9.33
CA SER A 96 6.63 4.22 10.72
C SER A 96 7.88 4.81 11.37
N GLU A 97 8.96 4.97 10.59
CA GLU A 97 10.17 5.71 11.02
C GLU A 97 9.89 7.20 11.18
N ALA A 98 9.11 7.80 10.29
CA ALA A 98 8.77 9.22 10.34
C ALA A 98 7.80 9.57 11.49
N VAL A 99 6.95 8.63 11.89
CA VAL A 99 6.05 8.74 13.06
C VAL A 99 6.77 8.43 14.39
N GLY A 100 7.90 7.71 14.33
CA GLY A 100 8.69 7.35 15.52
C GLY A 100 9.13 8.56 16.34
N ASP A 101 9.45 8.35 17.61
CA ASP A 101 9.73 9.39 18.61
C ASP A 101 11.11 10.08 18.46
N GLY A 102 11.64 10.12 17.23
CA GLY A 102 12.75 10.98 16.82
C GLY A 102 14.12 10.67 17.44
N ALA A 103 14.21 9.71 18.35
CA ALA A 103 15.46 9.43 19.07
C ALA A 103 15.94 7.96 19.04
N ASN A 104 15.07 6.93 18.97
CA ASN A 104 15.55 5.54 19.12
C ASN A 104 14.75 4.42 18.43
N GLY A 105 13.75 4.68 17.58
CA GLY A 105 13.15 3.58 16.82
C GLY A 105 11.90 3.89 16.01
N SER A 106 11.64 3.02 15.04
CA SER A 106 10.38 2.94 14.31
C SER A 106 9.26 2.50 15.25
N ARG A 107 8.04 3.05 15.09
CA ARG A 107 6.85 2.52 15.77
C ARG A 107 6.64 1.05 15.36
N ARG A 108 6.04 0.23 16.23
CA ARG A 108 5.68 -1.15 15.83
C ARG A 108 4.66 -1.10 14.71
N TRP A 109 4.87 -1.90 13.67
CA TRP A 109 3.94 -1.94 12.54
C TRP A 109 3.89 -3.30 11.87
N ASP A 110 2.73 -3.55 11.26
CA ASP A 110 2.48 -4.70 10.38
C ASP A 110 1.86 -4.22 9.06
N LEU A 111 2.13 -4.95 7.97
CA LEU A 111 1.45 -4.78 6.69
C LEU A 111 0.47 -5.94 6.51
N VAL A 112 -0.80 -5.59 6.37
CA VAL A 112 -1.93 -6.49 6.15
C VAL A 112 -2.65 -6.11 4.87
N PHE A 113 -3.63 -6.91 4.46
CA PHE A 113 -4.36 -6.69 3.23
C PHE A 113 -5.87 -6.74 3.46
N GLN A 114 -6.62 -6.18 2.52
CA GLN A 114 -8.08 -6.14 2.54
C GLN A 114 -8.68 -6.37 1.15
N SER A 115 -10.02 -6.42 1.07
CA SER A 115 -10.77 -6.48 -0.19
C SER A 115 -10.43 -7.68 -1.09
N ARG A 116 -10.13 -8.85 -0.51
CA ARG A 116 -9.96 -10.09 -1.30
C ARG A 116 -11.29 -10.46 -1.99
N SER A 117 -11.31 -10.44 -3.32
CA SER A 117 -12.54 -10.63 -4.12
C SER A 117 -12.52 -11.86 -5.05
N GLY A 118 -11.55 -12.76 -4.91
CA GLY A 118 -11.40 -13.96 -5.75
C GLY A 118 -11.87 -15.27 -5.13
N PRO A 119 -11.91 -16.36 -5.92
CA PRO A 119 -12.26 -17.68 -5.42
C PRO A 119 -11.37 -18.14 -4.25
N PRO A 120 -11.91 -18.87 -3.25
CA PRO A 120 -11.16 -19.29 -2.05
C PRO A 120 -9.87 -20.07 -2.32
N GLN A 121 -9.80 -20.80 -3.44
CA GLN A 121 -8.66 -21.62 -3.84
C GLN A 121 -7.50 -20.85 -4.47
N VAL A 122 -7.73 -19.62 -4.93
CA VAL A 122 -6.65 -18.77 -5.43
C VAL A 122 -5.93 -18.20 -4.20
N PRO A 123 -4.59 -18.31 -4.08
CA PRO A 123 -3.86 -17.70 -2.97
C PRO A 123 -3.65 -16.20 -3.22
N TRP A 124 -3.84 -15.40 -2.18
CA TRP A 124 -3.73 -13.94 -2.20
C TRP A 124 -2.69 -13.48 -1.18
N LEU A 125 -2.31 -12.21 -1.23
CA LEU A 125 -1.51 -11.60 -0.18
C LEU A 125 -2.27 -11.59 1.14
N GLU A 126 -1.57 -11.98 2.19
CA GLU A 126 -2.06 -12.19 3.55
C GLU A 126 -1.11 -11.53 4.56
N PRO A 127 -1.54 -11.27 5.81
CA PRO A 127 -2.85 -11.62 6.38
C PRO A 127 -3.96 -10.62 5.99
N ASP A 128 -5.22 -11.04 6.17
CA ASP A 128 -6.38 -10.15 6.14
C ASP A 128 -6.39 -9.22 7.37
N VAL A 129 -6.86 -7.99 7.21
CA VAL A 129 -6.91 -6.98 8.28
C VAL A 129 -7.73 -7.43 9.49
N CYS A 130 -8.89 -8.03 9.29
CA CYS A 130 -9.74 -8.48 10.39
C CYS A 130 -9.15 -9.70 11.10
N ASP A 131 -8.54 -10.61 10.34
CA ASP A 131 -7.89 -11.79 10.92
C ASP A 131 -6.67 -11.40 11.75
N HIS A 132 -5.83 -10.51 11.23
CA HIS A 132 -4.69 -9.97 11.96
C HIS A 132 -5.10 -9.28 13.28
N LEU A 133 -6.18 -8.49 13.25
CA LEU A 133 -6.71 -7.83 14.46
C LEU A 133 -7.20 -8.85 15.50
N ARG A 134 -7.85 -9.95 15.08
CA ARG A 134 -8.29 -11.03 15.99
C ARG A 134 -7.11 -11.79 16.57
N GLU A 135 -6.12 -12.13 15.75
CA GLU A 135 -4.93 -12.86 16.18
C GLU A 135 -4.09 -12.08 17.20
N ASN A 136 -4.05 -10.76 17.07
CA ASN A 136 -3.24 -9.88 17.92
C ASN A 136 -4.05 -9.18 19.03
N ALA A 137 -5.31 -9.60 19.25
CA ALA A 137 -6.25 -8.92 20.14
C ALA A 137 -5.73 -8.72 21.56
N ALA A 138 -5.01 -9.71 22.12
CA ALA A 138 -4.47 -9.64 23.48
C ALA A 138 -3.55 -8.40 23.63
N THR A 139 -2.57 -8.25 22.75
CA THR A 139 -1.63 -7.12 22.75
C THR A 139 -2.30 -5.80 22.37
N LEU A 140 -3.17 -5.82 21.36
CA LEU A 140 -3.81 -4.60 20.84
C LEU A 140 -4.86 -4.04 21.79
N SER A 141 -5.51 -4.88 22.62
CA SER A 141 -6.47 -4.41 23.63
C SER A 141 -5.81 -3.55 24.72
N GLU A 142 -4.53 -3.78 25.00
CA GLU A 142 -3.74 -2.98 25.95
C GLU A 142 -3.16 -1.72 25.30
N THR A 143 -2.69 -1.85 24.05
CA THR A 143 -1.85 -0.82 23.41
C THR A 143 -2.59 0.07 22.43
N GLY A 144 -3.73 -0.37 21.89
CA GLY A 144 -4.44 0.30 20.80
C GLY A 144 -3.78 0.13 19.43
N VAL A 145 -4.51 0.53 18.39
CA VAL A 145 -4.08 0.43 17.00
C VAL A 145 -4.52 1.65 16.19
N VAL A 146 -3.65 2.07 15.27
CA VAL A 146 -4.03 2.94 14.15
C VAL A 146 -3.98 2.12 12.86
N VAL A 147 -5.12 1.97 12.19
CA VAL A 147 -5.18 1.36 10.86
C VAL A 147 -4.93 2.42 9.79
N VAL A 148 -3.98 2.14 8.89
CA VAL A 148 -3.45 3.10 7.92
C VAL A 148 -3.68 2.59 6.50
N PRO A 149 -4.61 3.16 5.71
CA PRO A 149 -4.90 2.74 4.34
C PRO A 149 -3.83 3.20 3.34
N VAL A 150 -2.58 2.73 3.51
CA VAL A 150 -1.40 3.14 2.72
C VAL A 150 -1.53 2.79 1.24
N GLY A 151 -2.27 1.74 0.90
CA GLY A 151 -2.50 1.33 -0.48
C GLY A 151 -3.42 2.26 -1.29
N PHE A 152 -4.03 3.26 -0.66
CA PHE A 152 -5.11 4.06 -1.23
C PHE A 152 -4.82 5.56 -1.16
N VAL A 153 -5.20 6.28 -2.21
CA VAL A 153 -5.04 7.75 -2.28
C VAL A 153 -6.32 8.51 -1.91
N SER A 154 -7.46 7.82 -1.83
CA SER A 154 -8.77 8.40 -1.57
C SER A 154 -9.65 7.37 -0.86
N ASP A 155 -10.53 7.84 0.01
CA ASP A 155 -11.57 6.98 0.58
C ASP A 155 -12.57 6.59 -0.53
N HIS A 156 -12.98 5.33 -0.51
CA HIS A 156 -14.02 4.78 -1.37
C HIS A 156 -14.76 3.67 -0.63
N LEU A 157 -15.80 3.11 -1.25
CA LEU A 157 -16.70 2.16 -0.60
C LEU A 157 -15.95 1.03 0.12
N GLU A 158 -15.01 0.36 -0.56
CA GLU A 158 -14.25 -0.75 0.06
C GLU A 158 -13.38 -0.27 1.24
N VAL A 159 -12.69 0.87 1.15
CA VAL A 159 -11.91 1.40 2.28
C VAL A 159 -12.82 1.71 3.47
N LEU A 160 -13.94 2.39 3.24
CA LEU A 160 -14.86 2.77 4.31
C LEU A 160 -15.56 1.55 4.91
N TYR A 161 -15.97 0.59 4.10
CA TYR A 161 -16.63 -0.61 4.59
C TYR A 161 -15.66 -1.53 5.33
N ASP A 162 -14.54 -1.91 4.70
CA ASP A 162 -13.58 -2.84 5.30
C ASP A 162 -12.99 -2.28 6.59
N LEU A 163 -12.76 -0.95 6.68
CA LEU A 163 -12.07 -0.35 7.82
C LEU A 163 -12.99 0.31 8.84
N ASP A 164 -13.92 1.17 8.40
CA ASP A 164 -14.80 1.91 9.30
C ASP A 164 -16.03 1.08 9.72
N VAL A 165 -16.28 -0.06 9.07
CA VAL A 165 -17.32 -1.02 9.48
C VAL A 165 -16.70 -2.32 9.96
N GLU A 166 -16.04 -3.12 9.11
CA GLU A 166 -15.63 -4.48 9.50
C GLU A 166 -14.50 -4.48 10.54
N ALA A 167 -13.36 -3.84 10.26
CA ALA A 167 -12.24 -3.76 11.20
C ALA A 167 -12.62 -3.00 12.48
N ALA A 168 -13.39 -1.91 12.37
CA ALA A 168 -13.92 -1.19 13.53
C ALA A 168 -14.86 -2.05 14.39
N ASN A 169 -15.72 -2.88 13.78
CA ASN A 169 -16.56 -3.82 14.50
C ASN A 169 -15.71 -4.86 15.24
N VAL A 170 -14.71 -5.44 14.59
CA VAL A 170 -13.77 -6.39 15.22
C VAL A 170 -13.07 -5.74 16.41
N CYS A 171 -12.55 -4.52 16.27
CA CYS A 171 -11.90 -3.81 17.36
C CYS A 171 -12.86 -3.54 18.52
N ARG A 172 -14.10 -3.12 18.24
CA ARG A 172 -15.12 -2.89 19.27
C ARG A 172 -15.43 -4.17 20.05
N ASP A 173 -15.65 -5.28 19.35
CA ASP A 173 -16.02 -6.56 19.97
C ASP A 173 -14.89 -7.12 20.85
N LEU A 174 -13.64 -6.85 20.45
CA LEU A 174 -12.42 -7.23 21.17
C LEU A 174 -11.92 -6.18 22.17
N ARG A 175 -12.61 -5.04 22.28
CA ARG A 175 -12.23 -3.88 23.12
C ARG A 175 -10.82 -3.33 22.81
N ILE A 176 -10.43 -3.35 21.54
CA ILE A 176 -9.19 -2.73 21.05
C ILE A 176 -9.44 -1.23 20.84
N PRO A 177 -8.69 -0.32 21.49
CA PRO A 177 -8.72 1.10 21.16
C PRO A 177 -8.29 1.30 19.70
N PHE A 178 -9.18 1.84 18.88
CA PHE A 178 -9.04 1.86 17.43
C PHE A 178 -9.16 3.28 16.90
N ALA A 179 -8.26 3.63 16.00
CA ALA A 179 -8.39 4.78 15.11
C ALA A 179 -8.03 4.37 13.69
N ARG A 180 -8.60 5.04 12.70
CA ARG A 180 -8.19 4.95 11.30
C ARG A 180 -7.58 6.28 10.88
N SER A 181 -6.43 6.26 10.22
CA SER A 181 -5.91 7.46 9.57
C SER A 181 -6.67 7.75 8.27
N ALA A 182 -6.86 9.03 7.94
CA ALA A 182 -7.40 9.39 6.64
C ALA A 182 -6.46 8.94 5.50
N THR A 183 -7.01 8.70 4.32
CA THR A 183 -6.21 8.62 3.08
C THR A 183 -5.61 9.99 2.74
N PRO A 184 -4.66 10.08 1.79
CA PRO A 184 -4.14 11.35 1.30
C PRO A 184 -5.24 12.34 0.91
N GLY A 185 -6.23 11.89 0.11
CA GLY A 185 -7.35 12.71 -0.32
C GLY A 185 -6.88 13.96 -1.06
N ASP A 186 -7.37 15.11 -0.61
CA ASP A 186 -7.04 16.44 -1.12
C ASP A 186 -5.92 17.14 -0.33
N HIS A 187 -5.13 16.39 0.45
CA HIS A 187 -4.07 16.98 1.28
C HIS A 187 -3.14 17.88 0.44
N PRO A 188 -2.88 19.13 0.84
CA PRO A 188 -2.11 20.08 0.04
C PRO A 188 -0.75 19.56 -0.42
N ASP A 189 -0.05 18.82 0.45
CA ASP A 189 1.26 18.23 0.13
C ASP A 189 1.16 17.07 -0.87
N PHE A 190 0.05 16.34 -0.89
CA PHE A 190 -0.20 15.33 -1.90
C PHE A 190 -0.45 15.99 -3.27
N VAL A 191 -1.24 17.07 -3.30
CA VAL A 191 -1.46 17.86 -4.53
C VAL A 191 -0.15 18.47 -5.03
N ARG A 192 0.66 19.04 -4.12
CA ARG A 192 2.00 19.59 -4.43
C ARG A 192 2.91 18.53 -5.04
N MET A 193 2.90 17.31 -4.51
CA MET A 193 3.64 16.19 -5.09
C MET A 193 3.18 15.87 -6.51
N ILE A 194 1.87 15.81 -6.76
CA ILE A 194 1.36 15.52 -8.10
C ILE A 194 1.83 16.60 -9.09
N VAL A 195 1.79 17.88 -8.70
CA VAL A 195 2.32 18.98 -9.52
C VAL A 195 3.81 18.81 -9.79
N ASP A 196 4.61 18.45 -8.79
CA ASP A 196 6.06 18.21 -8.97
C ASP A 196 6.33 17.03 -9.91
N LEU A 197 5.58 15.94 -9.80
CA LEU A 197 5.70 14.78 -10.70
C LEU A 197 5.31 15.13 -12.15
N VAL A 198 4.33 16.00 -12.34
CA VAL A 198 3.95 16.50 -13.67
C VAL A 198 5.08 17.35 -14.26
N ASP A 199 5.66 18.26 -13.47
CA ASP A 199 6.81 19.06 -13.91
C ASP A 199 8.02 18.16 -14.23
N GLU A 200 8.35 17.20 -13.33
CA GLU A 200 9.39 16.18 -13.53
C GLU A 200 9.26 15.50 -14.90
N ARG A 201 8.02 15.13 -15.27
CA ARG A 201 7.70 14.46 -16.54
C ARG A 201 7.82 15.38 -17.75
N ILE A 202 7.35 16.62 -17.65
CA ILE A 202 7.35 17.57 -18.78
C ILE A 202 8.77 18.08 -19.07
N THR A 203 9.57 18.35 -18.02
CA THR A 203 10.92 18.90 -18.20
C THR A 203 11.99 17.83 -18.38
N GLY A 204 11.67 16.55 -18.17
CA GLY A 204 12.64 15.45 -18.21
C GLY A 204 13.71 15.56 -17.12
N ARG A 205 13.32 16.02 -15.93
CA ARG A 205 14.25 16.27 -14.81
C ARG A 205 15.01 14.99 -14.43
N SER A 206 16.33 15.10 -14.33
CA SER A 206 17.19 13.95 -13.97
C SER A 206 17.18 13.65 -12.47
N GLU A 207 17.11 14.68 -11.63
CA GLU A 207 16.96 14.54 -10.18
C GLU A 207 15.49 14.27 -9.86
N ARG A 208 15.22 13.11 -9.23
CA ARG A 208 13.88 12.65 -8.89
C ARG A 208 13.77 12.45 -7.39
N ALA A 209 12.81 13.13 -6.77
CA ALA A 209 12.61 13.03 -5.33
C ALA A 209 12.15 11.61 -4.93
N ALA A 210 12.97 10.95 -4.12
CA ALA A 210 12.70 9.66 -3.52
C ALA A 210 13.55 9.51 -2.24
N ILE A 211 13.03 8.80 -1.26
CA ILE A 211 13.73 8.48 -0.01
C ILE A 211 13.69 6.98 0.27
N GLY A 212 14.55 6.52 1.18
CA GLY A 212 14.61 5.13 1.59
C GLY A 212 15.56 4.27 0.76
N LEU A 213 15.30 2.96 0.75
CA LEU A 213 16.16 1.93 0.18
C LEU A 213 15.90 1.68 -1.31
N LEU A 214 14.67 1.95 -1.76
CA LEU A 214 14.30 1.81 -3.17
C LEU A 214 14.51 3.14 -3.91
N PRO A 215 15.02 3.12 -5.15
CA PRO A 215 15.19 4.33 -5.94
C PRO A 215 13.84 4.91 -6.38
N ALA A 216 13.85 6.12 -6.94
CA ALA A 216 12.72 6.64 -7.69
C ALA A 216 12.33 5.65 -8.80
N SER A 217 11.04 5.34 -8.92
CA SER A 217 10.55 4.40 -9.92
C SER A 217 10.76 4.93 -11.35
N HIS A 218 10.79 4.01 -12.31
CA HIS A 218 10.80 4.36 -13.72
C HIS A 218 9.46 5.01 -14.12
N ASP A 219 9.52 5.98 -15.02
CA ASP A 219 8.37 6.62 -15.67
C ASP A 219 8.07 5.99 -17.05
N VAL A 220 9.05 5.32 -17.66
CA VAL A 220 8.88 4.43 -18.82
C VAL A 220 9.01 2.98 -18.37
N CYS A 221 7.90 2.24 -18.40
CA CYS A 221 7.90 0.85 -17.97
C CYS A 221 8.55 -0.08 -19.01
N PRO A 222 9.49 -0.96 -18.59
CA PRO A 222 9.95 -2.08 -19.41
C PRO A 222 8.81 -2.97 -19.92
N GLU A 223 9.03 -3.69 -21.02
CA GLU A 223 8.03 -4.60 -21.62
C GLU A 223 7.52 -5.66 -20.62
N ASN A 224 8.43 -6.20 -19.81
CA ASN A 224 8.14 -7.20 -18.79
C ASN A 224 7.86 -6.60 -17.41
N CYS A 225 7.50 -5.33 -17.32
CA CYS A 225 7.11 -4.72 -16.06
C CYS A 225 5.68 -5.16 -15.68
N CYS A 226 5.51 -5.78 -14.51
CA CYS A 226 4.21 -6.19 -13.94
C CYS A 226 3.34 -7.09 -14.84
N PRO A 227 3.84 -8.19 -15.43
CA PRO A 227 3.01 -9.08 -16.24
C PRO A 227 1.87 -9.70 -15.41
N LEU A 228 0.77 -10.06 -16.10
CA LEU A 228 -0.29 -10.84 -15.47
C LEU A 228 0.21 -12.28 -15.29
N GLY A 229 0.31 -12.72 -14.03
CA GLY A 229 0.58 -14.11 -13.69
C GLY A 229 2.01 -14.55 -14.03
N THR A 230 2.95 -14.34 -13.11
CA THR A 230 4.17 -15.15 -13.10
C THR A 230 3.78 -16.56 -12.66
N PRO A 231 4.16 -17.63 -13.39
CA PRO A 231 4.00 -18.98 -12.87
C PRO A 231 4.75 -19.06 -11.53
N MET A 232 4.04 -19.27 -10.42
CA MET A 232 4.72 -19.60 -9.18
C MET A 232 5.46 -20.91 -9.43
N GLY A 233 6.79 -20.86 -9.36
CA GLY A 233 7.62 -22.06 -9.44
C GLY A 233 7.07 -23.08 -8.45
N ARG A 234 6.78 -24.29 -8.95
CA ARG A 234 6.36 -25.41 -8.12
C ARG A 234 7.37 -25.53 -6.96
N PRO A 235 6.94 -25.57 -5.68
CA PRO A 235 7.88 -25.86 -4.60
C PRO A 235 8.62 -27.15 -4.93
N PRO A 236 9.94 -27.24 -4.69
CA PRO A 236 10.67 -28.49 -4.90
C PRO A 236 9.94 -29.58 -4.13
N ALA A 237 9.64 -30.68 -4.81
CA ALA A 237 9.04 -31.85 -4.17
C ALA A 237 9.93 -32.23 -2.99
N ALA A 238 9.36 -32.29 -1.79
CA ALA A 238 10.06 -32.85 -0.65
C ALA A 238 10.46 -34.29 -0.99
N ASP A 239 11.76 -34.58 -1.02
CA ASP A 239 12.26 -35.94 -0.78
C ASP A 239 11.62 -36.36 0.57
N GLN A 240 10.66 -37.27 0.68
CA GLN A 240 10.62 -38.57 0.04
C GLN A 240 11.75 -39.46 0.58
N PRO A 241 11.93 -39.68 1.90
CA PRO A 241 12.93 -40.65 2.36
C PRO A 241 12.57 -42.00 1.76
N ARG A 242 13.51 -42.59 1.01
CA ARG A 242 13.41 -43.98 0.59
C ARG A 242 13.51 -44.84 1.85
N GLU A 243 12.41 -45.49 2.20
CA GLU A 243 12.43 -46.58 3.18
C GLU A 243 13.38 -47.68 2.68
N ALA A 244 14.23 -48.14 3.59
CA ALA A 244 15.13 -49.29 3.41
C ALA A 244 14.44 -50.58 3.83
#